data_AF-A0A931T931-F1
#
_entry.id   AF-A0A931T931-F1
#
_cell.length_a   1.000
_cell.length_b   1.000
_cell.length_c   1.000
_cell.angle_alpha   90.00
_cell.angle_beta   90.00
_cell.angle_gamma   90.00
#
_symmetry.space_group_name_H-M   'P 1'
#
loop_
_entity.id
_entity.type
_entity.pdbx_description
1 polymer ?
#
loop_
_entity_poly.entity_id
_entity_poly.type
_entity_poly.pdbx_seq_one_letter_code
_entity_poly.pdbx_strand_id
1 'polypeptide(L)'
;MMGKTIATVAAVALAGTMAFAAGPGQGRGDRHGRGERGDRMARMAEELQLSDAQIDAIKQMRQAERETRRAHREQAQALAKQWVELKDKGDTKGAEKIQKELAAMKDEAQIRRLAGAGKFESVLTAEQKQKLEQLRAERPRHRGGRGDDAPPSE
;
A
#
# COMPACT_ATOMS: atom_id res chain seq x y z
N MET A 1 46.27 5.43 -22.66
CA MET A 1 45.84 4.59 -21.50
C MET A 1 45.72 5.51 -20.29
N MET A 2 44.53 6.06 -20.03
CA MET A 2 44.30 6.94 -18.86
C MET A 2 43.84 6.08 -17.66
N GLY A 3 44.55 6.24 -16.54
CA GLY A 3 44.35 5.49 -15.30
C GLY A 3 43.04 5.80 -14.60
N LYS A 4 42.41 4.76 -14.06
CA LYS A 4 41.19 4.81 -13.26
C LYS A 4 41.54 5.31 -11.85
N THR A 5 40.97 6.46 -11.45
CA THR A 5 40.97 6.89 -10.06
C THR A 5 39.92 6.08 -9.28
N ILE A 6 40.38 5.44 -8.21
CA ILE A 6 39.57 4.65 -7.28
C ILE A 6 38.87 5.64 -6.35
N ALA A 7 37.54 5.67 -6.38
CA ALA A 7 36.73 6.44 -5.45
C ALA A 7 36.47 5.59 -4.18
N THR A 8 37.27 5.82 -3.14
CA THR A 8 37.00 5.33 -1.78
C THR A 8 36.02 6.28 -1.10
N VAL A 9 34.74 5.88 -1.00
CA VAL A 9 33.76 6.58 -0.17
C VAL A 9 33.85 6.02 1.25
N ALA A 10 34.35 6.84 2.17
CA ALA A 10 34.40 6.54 3.59
C ALA A 10 32.98 6.56 4.18
N ALA A 11 32.55 5.44 4.76
CA ALA A 11 31.30 5.35 5.51
C ALA A 11 31.48 6.01 6.88
N VAL A 12 30.91 7.20 7.07
CA VAL A 12 30.75 7.81 8.40
C VAL A 12 29.40 7.35 8.94
N ALA A 13 29.42 6.35 9.81
CA ALA A 13 28.24 5.92 10.57
C ALA A 13 27.95 6.94 11.68
N LEU A 14 26.93 7.78 11.50
CA LEU A 14 26.39 8.59 12.59
C LEU A 14 25.35 7.77 13.37
N ALA A 15 25.74 7.40 14.58
CA ALA A 15 24.89 6.77 15.58
C ALA A 15 23.76 7.73 16.00
N GLY A 16 22.53 7.43 15.61
CA GLY A 16 21.33 8.05 16.16
C GLY A 16 20.81 7.24 17.35
N THR A 17 20.97 7.77 18.56
CA THR A 17 20.39 7.22 19.80
C THR A 17 18.87 7.38 19.78
N MET A 18 18.16 6.36 19.33
CA MET A 18 16.70 6.25 19.52
C MET A 18 16.45 5.43 20.78
N ALA A 19 16.24 6.10 21.90
CA ALA A 19 15.72 5.48 23.12
C ALA A 19 14.23 5.18 22.94
N PHE A 20 13.90 3.98 22.44
CA PHE A 20 12.54 3.43 22.51
C PHE A 20 12.47 2.42 23.65
N ALA A 21 11.60 2.71 24.60
CA ALA A 21 11.27 1.85 25.72
C ALA A 21 10.83 0.47 25.22
N ALA A 22 11.64 -0.55 25.49
CA ALA A 22 11.34 -1.94 25.20
C ALA A 22 10.27 -2.45 26.19
N GLY A 23 9.04 -2.62 25.70
CA GLY A 23 8.07 -3.52 26.34
C GLY A 23 8.38 -4.97 25.95
N PRO A 24 8.22 -5.95 26.86
CA PRO A 24 8.55 -7.35 26.56
C PRO A 24 7.46 -7.95 25.67
N GLY A 25 7.83 -8.53 24.54
CA GLY A 25 6.86 -9.11 23.61
C GLY A 25 7.46 -9.79 22.39
N GLN A 26 8.39 -10.71 22.60
CA GLN A 26 8.90 -11.60 21.57
C GLN A 26 7.79 -12.52 21.06
N GLY A 27 7.58 -12.55 19.75
CA GLY A 27 6.61 -13.43 19.10
C GLY A 27 6.91 -13.58 17.61
N ARG A 28 8.01 -14.26 17.27
CA ARG A 28 8.19 -14.86 15.95
C ARG A 28 7.19 -16.02 15.86
N GLY A 29 6.00 -15.73 15.35
CA GLY A 29 5.00 -16.75 15.09
C GLY A 29 5.21 -17.36 13.72
N ASP A 30 5.70 -18.59 13.68
CA ASP A 30 5.55 -19.49 12.53
C ASP A 30 4.09 -19.54 12.08
N ARG A 31 3.82 -19.15 10.83
CA ARG A 31 2.52 -19.36 10.19
C ARG A 31 2.70 -19.90 8.79
N HIS A 32 2.88 -21.21 8.70
CA HIS A 32 2.45 -21.97 7.54
C HIS A 32 0.92 -21.97 7.46
N GLY A 33 0.37 -21.69 6.27
CA GLY A 33 -1.02 -22.01 5.92
C GLY A 33 -1.98 -20.81 5.86
N ARG A 34 -1.99 -20.11 4.72
CA ARG A 34 -3.15 -19.55 3.97
C ARG A 34 -2.59 -18.64 2.86
N GLY A 35 -2.82 -19.04 1.60
CA GLY A 35 -2.05 -18.62 0.43
C GLY A 35 -1.75 -17.13 0.27
N GLU A 36 -0.51 -16.86 -0.19
CA GLU A 36 0.09 -15.71 -0.92
C GLU A 36 -0.32 -14.25 -0.63
N ARG A 37 -1.33 -13.99 0.19
CA ARG A 37 -1.79 -12.64 0.57
C ARG A 37 -1.06 -12.11 1.81
N GLY A 38 -0.45 -13.00 2.60
CA GLY A 38 0.43 -12.64 3.73
C GLY A 38 1.80 -12.12 3.29
N ASP A 39 2.25 -12.50 2.10
CA ASP A 39 3.64 -12.30 1.67
C ASP A 39 3.99 -10.88 1.29
N ARG A 40 3.03 -10.03 0.90
CA ARG A 40 3.40 -8.72 0.30
C ARG A 40 4.11 -7.78 1.27
N MET A 41 3.80 -7.86 2.57
CA MET A 41 4.56 -7.08 3.56
C MET A 41 5.93 -7.71 3.79
N ALA A 42 5.97 -9.04 3.99
CA ALA A 42 7.21 -9.76 4.22
C ALA A 42 8.21 -9.55 3.07
N ARG A 43 7.77 -9.71 1.82
CA ARG A 43 8.57 -9.44 0.62
C ARG A 43 9.04 -7.99 0.56
N MET A 44 8.17 -7.02 0.83
CA MET A 44 8.58 -5.60 0.86
C MET A 44 9.59 -5.31 1.98
N ALA A 45 9.44 -5.95 3.14
CA ALA A 45 10.37 -5.79 4.25
C ALA A 45 11.74 -6.37 3.92
N GLU A 46 11.78 -7.53 3.27
CA GLU A 46 13.01 -8.15 2.77
C GLU A 46 13.65 -7.32 1.66
N GLU A 47 12.88 -6.91 0.65
CA GLU A 47 13.33 -6.08 -0.47
C GLU A 47 13.92 -4.76 0.03
N LEU A 48 13.28 -4.09 0.99
CA LEU A 48 13.77 -2.81 1.53
C LEU A 48 14.72 -2.99 2.71
N GLN A 49 15.01 -4.23 3.13
CA GLN A 49 15.83 -4.54 4.31
C GLN A 49 15.37 -3.72 5.53
N LEU A 50 14.08 -3.75 5.82
CA LEU A 50 13.50 -3.02 6.94
C LEU A 50 13.99 -3.59 8.27
N SER A 51 14.32 -2.72 9.21
CA SER A 51 14.63 -3.14 10.59
C SER A 51 13.37 -3.60 11.33
N ASP A 52 13.56 -4.38 12.40
CA ASP A 52 12.45 -4.82 13.25
C ASP A 52 11.62 -3.64 13.77
N ALA A 53 12.29 -2.55 14.17
CA ALA A 53 11.64 -1.32 14.62
C ALA A 53 10.79 -0.67 13.51
N GLN A 54 11.28 -0.61 12.26
CA GLN A 54 10.52 -0.10 11.12
C GLN A 54 9.31 -0.99 10.83
N ILE A 55 9.51 -2.31 10.83
CA ILE A 55 8.46 -3.30 10.60
C ILE A 55 7.33 -3.13 11.63
N ASP A 56 7.67 -2.97 12.91
CA ASP A 56 6.68 -2.83 13.97
C ASP A 56 5.94 -1.49 13.89
N ALA A 57 6.63 -0.39 13.57
CA ALA A 57 5.98 0.90 13.29
C ALA A 57 4.96 0.77 12.15
N ILE A 58 5.33 0.11 11.05
CA ILE A 58 4.43 -0.11 9.90
C ILE A 58 3.24 -0.99 10.28
N LYS A 59 3.43 -2.04 11.08
CA LYS A 59 2.34 -2.90 11.57
C LYS A 59 1.36 -2.09 12.42
N GLN A 60 1.84 -1.29 13.36
CA GLN A 60 1.00 -0.45 14.21
C GLN A 60 0.19 0.54 13.39
N MET A 61 0.83 1.23 12.43
CA MET A 61 0.13 2.13 11.50
C MET A 61 -1.00 1.40 10.74
N ARG A 62 -0.73 0.19 10.24
CA ARG A 62 -1.73 -0.61 9.51
C ARG A 62 -2.87 -1.09 10.41
N GLN A 63 -2.57 -1.45 11.65
CA GLN A 63 -3.56 -1.86 12.65
C GLN A 63 -4.48 -0.70 13.02
N ALA A 64 -3.92 0.49 13.29
CA ALA A 64 -4.69 1.68 13.63
C ALA A 64 -5.72 2.05 12.56
N GLU A 65 -5.40 1.83 11.28
CA GLU A 65 -6.31 2.11 10.16
C GLU A 65 -7.26 0.96 9.79
N ARG A 66 -7.15 -0.21 10.44
CA ARG A 66 -7.85 -1.43 10.00
C ARG A 66 -9.36 -1.27 10.04
N GLU A 67 -9.90 -0.78 11.15
CA GLU A 67 -11.35 -0.63 11.34
C GLU A 67 -11.91 0.45 10.42
N THR A 68 -11.22 1.58 10.28
CA THR A 68 -11.60 2.63 9.32
C THR A 68 -11.67 2.11 7.89
N ARG A 69 -10.67 1.32 7.44
CA ARG A 69 -10.69 0.70 6.11
C ARG A 69 -11.78 -0.35 5.99
N ARG A 70 -12.14 -1.04 7.07
CA ARG A 70 -13.22 -2.03 7.07
C ARG A 70 -14.57 -1.34 6.90
N ALA A 71 -14.86 -0.35 7.72
CA ALA A 71 -16.11 0.42 7.65
C ALA A 71 -16.29 1.08 6.27
N HIS A 72 -15.23 1.70 5.72
CA HIS A 72 -15.27 2.29 4.39
C HIS A 72 -15.59 1.26 3.29
N ARG A 73 -15.02 0.04 3.36
CA ARG A 73 -15.33 -1.04 2.42
C ARG A 73 -16.78 -1.52 2.55
N GLU A 74 -17.26 -1.71 3.77
CA GLU A 74 -18.64 -2.18 4.01
C GLU A 74 -19.66 -1.15 3.48
N GLN A 75 -19.43 0.14 3.74
CA GLN A 75 -20.27 1.22 3.22
C GLN A 75 -20.23 1.30 1.69
N ALA A 76 -19.04 1.22 1.07
CA ALA A 76 -18.92 1.24 -0.38
C ALA A 76 -19.60 0.03 -1.04
N GLN A 77 -19.55 -1.15 -0.41
CA GLN A 77 -20.26 -2.34 -0.89
C GLN A 77 -21.78 -2.18 -0.79
N ALA A 78 -22.30 -1.60 0.30
CA ALA A 78 -23.72 -1.34 0.45
C ALA A 78 -24.23 -0.37 -0.62
N LEU A 79 -23.54 0.75 -0.84
CA LEU A 79 -23.87 1.72 -1.88
C LEU A 79 -23.77 1.11 -3.29
N ALA A 80 -22.76 0.28 -3.56
CA ALA A 80 -22.63 -0.40 -4.84
C ALA A 80 -23.81 -1.33 -5.14
N LYS A 81 -24.33 -2.05 -4.13
CA LYS A 81 -25.54 -2.87 -4.27
C LYS A 81 -26.77 -2.01 -4.55
N GLN A 82 -26.97 -0.94 -3.78
CA GLN A 82 -28.08 -0.01 -3.99
C GLN A 82 -28.03 0.64 -5.39
N TRP A 83 -26.84 0.98 -5.87
CA TRP A 83 -26.65 1.52 -7.21
C TRP A 83 -27.12 0.53 -8.30
N VAL A 84 -26.73 -0.75 -8.18
CA VAL A 84 -27.17 -1.80 -9.11
C VAL A 84 -28.69 -1.98 -9.03
N GLU A 85 -29.27 -2.05 -7.83
CA GLU A 85 -30.72 -2.22 -7.66
C GLU A 85 -31.53 -1.06 -8.25
N LEU A 86 -31.09 0.19 -8.07
CA LEU A 86 -31.77 1.37 -8.65
C LEU A 86 -31.66 1.38 -10.17
N LYS A 87 -30.49 1.01 -10.71
CA LYS A 87 -30.27 0.87 -12.15
C LYS A 87 -31.18 -0.21 -12.74
N ASP A 88 -31.30 -1.36 -12.09
CA ASP A 88 -32.13 -2.48 -12.55
C ASP A 88 -33.64 -2.15 -12.48
N LYS A 89 -34.03 -1.25 -11.58
CA LYS A 89 -35.40 -0.70 -11.48
C LYS A 89 -35.67 0.45 -12.46
N GLY A 90 -34.67 0.89 -13.23
CA GLY A 90 -34.79 2.04 -14.14
C GLY A 90 -34.80 3.41 -13.45
N ASP A 91 -34.48 3.49 -12.15
CA ASP A 91 -34.34 4.75 -11.42
C ASP A 91 -32.96 5.36 -11.66
N THR A 92 -32.81 6.00 -12.83
CA THR A 92 -31.56 6.61 -13.27
C THR A 92 -31.13 7.77 -12.36
N LYS A 93 -32.07 8.60 -11.90
CA LYS A 93 -31.79 9.74 -11.00
C LYS A 93 -31.30 9.27 -9.63
N GLY A 94 -31.93 8.24 -9.07
CA GLY A 94 -31.48 7.61 -7.83
C GLY A 94 -30.09 6.99 -7.99
N ALA A 95 -29.86 6.25 -9.08
CA ALA A 95 -28.56 5.65 -9.38
C ALA A 95 -27.45 6.72 -9.56
N GLU A 96 -27.71 7.81 -10.26
CA GLU A 96 -26.76 8.93 -10.41
C GLU A 96 -26.33 9.53 -9.07
N LYS A 97 -27.26 9.65 -8.12
CA LYS A 97 -26.94 10.14 -6.77
C LYS A 97 -25.97 9.19 -6.05
N ILE A 98 -26.28 7.89 -6.03
CA ILE A 98 -25.41 6.89 -5.40
C ILE A 98 -24.05 6.80 -6.11
N GLN A 99 -24.01 7.00 -7.43
CA GLN A 99 -22.76 7.04 -8.18
C GLN A 99 -21.85 8.19 -7.71
N LYS A 100 -22.41 9.38 -7.46
CA LYS A 100 -21.66 10.53 -6.93
C LYS A 100 -21.13 10.25 -5.52
N GLU A 101 -21.91 9.60 -4.67
CA GLU A 101 -21.46 9.19 -3.33
C GLU A 101 -20.30 8.18 -3.40
N LEU A 102 -20.41 7.18 -4.28
CA LEU A 102 -19.33 6.22 -4.53
C LEU A 102 -18.06 6.89 -5.09
N ALA A 103 -18.21 7.92 -5.94
CA ALA A 103 -17.08 8.69 -6.46
C ALA A 103 -16.37 9.46 -5.33
N ALA A 104 -17.12 10.19 -4.50
CA ALA A 104 -16.56 10.89 -3.34
C ALA A 104 -15.83 9.92 -2.38
N MET A 105 -16.41 8.74 -2.12
CA MET A 105 -15.75 7.72 -1.30
C MET A 105 -14.44 7.20 -1.90
N LYS A 106 -14.34 7.12 -3.24
CA LYS A 106 -13.09 6.73 -3.92
C LYS A 106 -12.03 7.82 -3.77
N ASP A 107 -12.40 9.08 -3.91
CA ASP A 107 -11.48 10.22 -3.75
C ASP A 107 -10.92 10.26 -2.33
N GLU A 108 -11.78 10.10 -1.32
CA GLU A 108 -11.35 10.00 0.07
C GLU A 108 -10.40 8.82 0.30
N ALA A 109 -10.66 7.67 -0.32
CA ALA A 109 -9.78 6.51 -0.21
C ALA A 109 -8.42 6.76 -0.87
N GLN A 110 -8.39 7.50 -1.99
CA GLN A 110 -7.15 7.89 -2.66
C GLN A 110 -6.33 8.86 -1.81
N ILE A 111 -6.97 9.88 -1.23
CA ILE A 111 -6.30 10.82 -0.30
C ILE A 111 -5.73 10.06 0.89
N ARG A 112 -6.51 9.15 1.49
CA ARG A 112 -6.03 8.28 2.60
C ARG A 112 -4.84 7.42 2.19
N ARG A 113 -4.86 6.86 0.98
CA ARG A 113 -3.74 6.07 0.44
C ARG A 113 -2.48 6.91 0.26
N LEU A 114 -2.60 8.14 -0.24
CA LEU A 114 -1.47 9.07 -0.37
C LEU A 114 -0.89 9.43 1.00
N ALA A 115 -1.76 9.76 1.97
CA ALA A 115 -1.33 10.05 3.34
C ALA A 115 -0.64 8.83 3.98
N GLY A 116 -1.18 7.63 3.81
CA GLY A 116 -0.57 6.40 4.28
C GLY A 116 0.79 6.11 3.62
N ALA A 117 0.94 6.39 2.32
CA ALA A 117 2.21 6.28 1.62
C ALA A 117 3.26 7.25 2.18
N GLY A 118 2.89 8.51 2.43
CA GLY A 118 3.78 9.48 3.05
C GLY A 118 4.26 9.06 4.44
N LYS A 119 3.36 8.56 5.29
CA LYS A 119 3.73 8.03 6.61
C LYS A 119 4.61 6.77 6.53
N PHE A 120 4.40 5.92 5.52
CA PHE A 120 5.26 4.77 5.29
C PHE A 120 6.66 5.21 4.86
N GLU A 121 6.76 6.18 3.94
CA GLU A 121 8.05 6.70 3.50
C GLU A 121 8.78 7.45 4.60
N SER A 122 8.08 8.09 5.55
CA SER A 122 8.73 8.78 6.67
C SER A 122 9.48 7.86 7.63
N VAL A 123 9.18 6.55 7.66
CA VAL A 123 9.93 5.59 8.48
C VAL A 123 11.13 4.97 7.75
N LEU A 124 11.32 5.26 6.46
CA LEU A 124 12.41 4.74 5.64
C LEU A 124 13.64 5.66 5.67
N THR A 125 14.82 5.06 5.55
CA THR A 125 16.07 5.79 5.29
C THR A 125 16.10 6.34 3.85
N ALA A 126 17.02 7.26 3.56
CA ALA A 126 17.18 7.82 2.22
C ALA A 126 17.49 6.72 1.18
N GLU A 127 18.36 5.77 1.52
CA GLU A 127 18.73 4.64 0.67
C GLU A 127 17.53 3.71 0.41
N GLN A 128 16.73 3.43 1.45
CA GLN A 128 15.52 2.62 1.31
C GLN A 128 14.46 3.30 0.44
N LYS A 129 14.34 4.64 0.51
CA LYS A 129 13.45 5.41 -0.39
C LYS A 129 13.89 5.30 -1.84
N GLN A 130 15.19 5.44 -2.11
CA GLN A 130 15.73 5.29 -3.46
C GLN A 130 15.47 3.87 -3.99
N LYS A 131 15.66 2.84 -3.17
CA LYS A 131 15.34 1.45 -3.55
C LYS A 131 13.84 1.26 -3.80
N LEU A 132 12.99 1.87 -2.97
CA LEU A 132 11.54 1.85 -3.17
C LEU A 132 11.13 2.48 -4.50
N GLU A 133 11.78 3.57 -4.92
CA GLU A 133 11.54 4.20 -6.22
C GLU A 133 11.95 3.29 -7.39
N GLN A 134 13.11 2.62 -7.28
CA GLN A 134 13.54 1.63 -8.28
C GLN A 134 12.52 0.49 -8.40
N LEU A 135 12.11 -0.10 -7.28
CA LEU A 135 11.10 -1.16 -7.25
C LEU A 135 9.74 -0.69 -7.81
N ARG A 136 9.40 0.60 -7.67
CA ARG A 136 8.19 1.19 -8.28
C ARG A 136 8.34 1.34 -9.80
N ALA A 137 9.52 1.71 -10.29
CA ALA A 137 9.81 1.85 -11.72
C ALA A 137 9.85 0.49 -12.44
N GLU A 138 10.34 -0.55 -11.77
CA GLU A 138 10.44 -1.91 -12.30
C GLU A 138 9.10 -2.65 -12.33
N ARG A 139 8.11 -2.22 -11.53
CA ARG A 139 6.79 -2.85 -11.55
C ARG A 139 6.12 -2.61 -12.92
N PRO A 140 5.82 -3.67 -13.69
CA PRO A 140 5.12 -3.50 -14.95
C PRO A 140 3.78 -2.82 -14.65
N ARG A 141 3.51 -1.70 -15.34
CA ARG A 141 2.18 -1.09 -15.33
C ARG A 141 1.23 -2.15 -15.88
N HIS A 142 0.56 -2.89 -15.00
CA HIS A 142 -0.59 -3.68 -15.37
C HIS A 142 -1.66 -2.70 -15.87
N ARG A 143 -1.64 -2.42 -17.18
CA ARG A 143 -2.81 -1.91 -17.90
C ARG A 143 -3.88 -2.98 -17.76
N GLY A 144 -5.08 -2.55 -17.37
CA GLY A 144 -6.18 -3.38 -16.90
C GLY A 144 -6.45 -4.63 -17.75
N GLY A 145 -6.03 -5.79 -17.27
CA GLY A 145 -6.48 -7.07 -17.78
C GLY A 145 -7.84 -7.45 -17.18
N ARG A 146 -8.90 -6.71 -17.57
CA ARG A 146 -10.32 -7.11 -17.49
C ARG A 146 -11.12 -6.19 -18.44
N GLY A 147 -11.21 -6.52 -19.73
CA GLY A 147 -12.18 -5.85 -20.61
C GLY A 147 -12.00 -5.88 -22.13
N ASP A 148 -10.82 -6.17 -22.69
CA ASP A 148 -10.56 -5.94 -24.13
C ASP A 148 -10.61 -7.18 -25.04
N ASP A 149 -11.26 -8.28 -24.61
CA ASP A 149 -11.55 -9.46 -25.45
C ASP A 149 -13.02 -9.47 -25.92
N ALA A 150 -13.59 -8.32 -26.27
CA ALA A 150 -14.77 -8.28 -27.12
C ALA A 150 -14.29 -8.32 -28.58
N PRO A 151 -14.65 -9.34 -29.40
CA PRO A 151 -14.33 -9.30 -30.82
C PRO A 151 -14.97 -8.06 -31.46
N PRO A 152 -14.36 -7.48 -32.51
CA PRO A 152 -14.99 -6.39 -33.24
C PRO A 152 -16.35 -6.88 -33.73
N SER A 153 -17.41 -6.19 -33.33
CA SER A 153 -18.71 -6.34 -33.98
C SER A 153 -18.55 -5.88 -35.43
N GLU A 154 -18.63 -6.83 -36.35
CA GLU A 154 -18.83 -6.59 -37.78
C GLU A 154 -20.14 -5.84 -38.06
#